data_AF-A0A810KVA3-F1
#
_entry.id   AF-A0A810KVA3-F1
#
_cell.length_a   1.000
_cell.length_b   1.000
_cell.length_c   1.000
_cell.angle_alpha   90.00
_cell.angle_beta   90.00
_cell.angle_gamma   90.00
#
_symmetry.space_group_name_H-M   'P 1'
#
loop_
_entity.id
_entity.type
_entity.pdbx_description
1 polymer ?
#
loop_
_entity_poly.entity_id
_entity_poly.type
_entity_poly.pdbx_seq_one_letter_code
_entity_poly.pdbx_strand_id
1 'polypeptide(L)'
;MSTFYLVQHGEKQRRGGDPGLTVTGRAQALWTGSCLRGRGVTQVWASPLRRSRETAEIIAAVLGLPVHTDPRLRERMSWDGSQPFDTFQREWARSTADRDYRPLWGDSSRDAGDRLAGFLREHAEDRGNTVVVSHGGVTVDLVRTLFGDEPLADRPELLTRGVAPCSLTTVRYADATPTLDQFADDRHLSTPEAPTGAFTHQVGGYRPRWLYTAREILDVHGERLARLAGRPLEHTWVLWDRDLDEWYSEGPVVFQFAGERLTACHRRTGECSLSWDDLDPTEPVDAGDESLRLCWRADVLPPLAPVVGHPLRLLDLVEDGDPDGRWLISGLDFGFDDPHVVLANVDGHNALSGRPTAGSEPRRRVRVS
;
A
#
# COMPACT_ATOMS: atom_id res chain seq x y z
N MET A 1 32.47 7.85 3.01
CA MET A 1 31.48 6.82 2.65
C MET A 1 30.12 7.46 2.69
N SER A 2 29.40 7.45 1.57
CA SER A 2 28.04 7.97 1.44
C SER A 2 27.08 6.83 1.14
N THR A 3 25.85 6.93 1.62
CA THR A 3 24.79 5.94 1.36
C THR A 3 23.63 6.62 0.67
N PHE A 4 23.17 6.02 -0.42
CA PHE A 4 21.99 6.42 -1.15
C PHE A 4 20.85 5.43 -0.89
N TYR A 5 19.74 5.95 -0.37
CA TYR A 5 18.49 5.23 -0.22
C TYR A 5 17.60 5.61 -1.40
N LEU A 6 17.64 4.81 -2.47
CA LEU A 6 16.77 4.95 -3.63
C LEU A 6 15.38 4.42 -3.26
N VAL A 7 14.39 5.30 -3.29
CA VAL A 7 13.00 5.01 -2.93
C VAL A 7 12.16 5.00 -4.19
N GLN A 8 11.50 3.87 -4.46
CA GLN A 8 10.43 3.84 -5.45
C GLN A 8 9.27 4.72 -4.98
N HIS A 9 8.69 5.56 -5.84
CA HIS A 9 7.52 6.37 -5.43
C HIS A 9 6.41 5.49 -4.81
N GLY A 10 5.63 6.06 -3.89
CA GLY A 10 4.46 5.39 -3.32
C GLY A 10 3.41 5.05 -4.37
N GLU A 11 2.42 4.24 -3.99
CA GLU A 11 1.34 3.86 -4.89
C GLU A 11 0.66 5.11 -5.48
N LYS A 12 0.45 5.08 -6.80
CA LYS A 12 -0.10 6.22 -7.56
C LYS A 12 -1.47 5.88 -8.12
N GLN A 13 -2.28 6.91 -8.35
CA GLN A 13 -3.56 6.78 -9.02
C GLN A 13 -3.38 6.15 -10.43
N ARG A 14 -4.25 5.21 -10.81
CA ARG A 14 -4.21 4.48 -12.08
C ARG A 14 -4.83 5.28 -13.23
N ARG A 15 -4.24 6.43 -13.55
CA ARG A 15 -4.61 7.26 -14.72
C ARG A 15 -3.37 7.71 -15.50
N GLY A 16 -3.57 8.05 -16.77
CA GLY A 16 -2.52 8.59 -17.64
C GLY A 16 -2.03 9.97 -17.18
N GLY A 17 -0.85 10.38 -17.66
CA GLY A 17 -0.25 11.67 -17.35
C GLY A 17 0.63 11.63 -16.09
N ASP A 18 0.53 12.66 -15.24
CA ASP A 18 1.31 12.79 -14.00
C ASP A 18 0.42 12.65 -12.74
N PRO A 19 -0.09 11.43 -12.45
CA PRO A 19 -0.92 11.21 -11.27
C PRO A 19 -0.14 11.41 -9.98
N GLY A 20 -0.88 11.86 -8.94
CA GLY A 20 -0.38 11.87 -7.56
C GLY A 20 -0.52 10.50 -6.89
N LEU A 21 -0.18 10.46 -5.60
CA LEU A 21 -0.29 9.29 -4.75
C LEU A 21 -1.75 8.96 -4.40
N THR A 22 -2.02 7.68 -4.20
CA THR A 22 -3.20 7.21 -3.46
C THR A 22 -3.02 7.46 -1.96
N VAL A 23 -4.04 7.20 -1.16
CA VAL A 23 -3.92 7.28 0.30
C VAL A 23 -2.92 6.23 0.82
N THR A 24 -2.98 5.01 0.28
CA THR A 24 -1.98 3.94 0.46
C THR A 24 -0.56 4.42 0.16
N GLY A 25 -0.36 5.09 -0.97
CA GLY A 25 0.93 5.62 -1.38
C GLY A 25 1.50 6.66 -0.43
N ARG A 26 0.63 7.50 0.16
CA ARG A 26 1.03 8.46 1.21
C ARG A 26 1.45 7.73 2.50
N ALA A 27 0.70 6.72 2.92
CA ALA A 27 1.03 5.91 4.10
C ALA A 27 2.37 5.17 3.94
N GLN A 28 2.59 4.57 2.76
CA GLN A 28 3.86 3.94 2.40
C GLN A 28 5.05 4.92 2.51
N ALA A 29 4.89 6.15 2.01
CA ALA A 29 5.92 7.19 2.09
C ALA A 29 6.22 7.58 3.55
N LEU A 30 5.20 7.70 4.40
CA LEU A 30 5.38 7.98 5.84
C LEU A 30 6.14 6.86 6.57
N TRP A 31 5.81 5.60 6.30
CA TRP A 31 6.52 4.45 6.88
C TRP A 31 7.97 4.41 6.42
N THR A 32 8.20 4.74 5.16
CA THR A 32 9.55 4.83 4.60
C THR A 32 10.36 5.94 5.26
N GLY A 33 9.79 7.13 5.44
CA GLY A 33 10.44 8.21 6.18
C GLY A 33 10.75 7.83 7.63
N SER A 34 9.85 7.10 8.28
CA SER A 34 10.06 6.61 9.65
C SER A 34 11.19 5.58 9.74
N CYS A 35 11.25 4.64 8.79
CA CYS A 35 12.32 3.64 8.66
C CYS A 35 13.70 4.28 8.46
N LEU A 36 13.74 5.42 7.78
CA LEU A 36 14.97 6.16 7.46
C LEU A 36 15.42 7.13 8.58
N ARG A 37 14.59 7.34 9.61
CA ARG A 37 14.95 8.17 10.75
C ARG A 37 16.18 7.63 11.47
N GLY A 38 17.09 8.51 11.87
CA GLY A 38 18.31 8.13 12.57
C GLY A 38 19.39 7.49 11.68
N ARG A 39 19.13 7.27 10.38
CA ARG A 39 20.11 6.72 9.43
C ARG A 39 21.08 7.77 8.87
N GLY A 40 21.26 8.91 9.54
CA GLY A 40 22.18 9.96 9.11
C GLY A 40 21.84 10.61 7.76
N VAL A 41 20.55 10.62 7.37
CA VAL A 41 20.09 11.28 6.15
C VAL A 41 20.24 12.80 6.30
N THR A 42 20.86 13.46 5.33
CA THR A 42 21.09 14.90 5.29
C THR A 42 20.45 15.57 4.08
N GLN A 43 20.04 14.80 3.06
CA GLN A 43 19.49 15.32 1.82
C GLN A 43 18.34 14.44 1.31
N VAL A 44 17.31 15.06 0.71
CA VAL A 44 16.22 14.39 0.02
C VAL A 44 16.08 14.97 -1.39
N TRP A 45 16.22 14.10 -2.39
CA TRP A 45 16.07 14.43 -3.81
C TRP A 45 14.90 13.66 -4.43
N ALA A 46 14.24 14.27 -5.40
CA ALA A 46 13.06 13.69 -6.05
C ALA A 46 13.09 13.89 -7.57
N SER A 47 12.51 12.92 -8.29
CA SER A 47 12.09 13.13 -9.67
C SER A 47 11.07 14.29 -9.76
N PRO A 48 11.05 15.05 -10.87
CA PRO A 48 10.05 16.11 -11.06
C PRO A 48 8.61 15.61 -11.19
N LEU A 49 8.38 14.31 -11.40
CA LEU A 49 7.03 13.74 -11.52
C LEU A 49 6.28 13.80 -10.18
N ARG A 50 5.00 14.20 -10.22
CA ARG A 50 4.17 14.52 -9.05
C ARG A 50 4.20 13.44 -7.97
N ARG A 51 3.96 12.17 -8.32
CA ARG A 51 4.01 11.04 -7.37
C ARG A 51 5.34 10.93 -6.60
N SER A 52 6.46 11.25 -7.25
CA SER A 52 7.79 11.17 -6.65
C SER A 52 8.03 12.38 -5.75
N ARG A 53 7.60 13.58 -6.16
CA ARG A 53 7.60 14.78 -5.32
C ARG A 53 6.75 14.60 -4.06
N GLU A 54 5.49 14.16 -4.20
CA GLU A 54 4.60 13.92 -3.05
C GLU A 54 5.20 12.87 -2.09
N THR A 55 5.82 11.79 -2.60
CA THR A 55 6.50 10.79 -1.77
C THR A 55 7.69 11.42 -1.02
N ALA A 56 8.51 12.21 -1.72
CA ALA A 56 9.68 12.87 -1.13
C ALA A 56 9.30 13.92 -0.09
N GLU A 57 8.27 14.71 -0.33
CA GLU A 57 7.74 15.71 0.61
C GLU A 57 7.31 15.05 1.92
N ILE A 58 6.61 13.93 1.83
CA ILE A 58 6.18 13.15 2.99
C ILE A 58 7.38 12.59 3.77
N ILE A 59 8.36 11.98 3.08
CA ILE A 59 9.57 11.45 3.71
C ILE A 59 10.38 12.58 4.37
N ALA A 60 10.56 13.69 3.66
CA ALA A 60 11.33 14.83 4.12
C ALA A 60 10.68 15.51 5.33
N ALA A 61 9.35 15.57 5.40
CA ALA A 61 8.62 16.04 6.58
C ALA A 61 8.92 15.18 7.83
N VAL A 62 8.98 13.85 7.68
CA VAL A 62 9.33 12.93 8.80
C VAL A 62 10.78 13.12 9.28
N LEU A 63 11.68 13.48 8.36
CA LEU A 63 13.11 13.67 8.61
C LEU A 63 13.49 15.11 9.00
N GLY A 64 12.58 16.08 8.81
CA GLY A 64 12.85 17.50 9.03
C GLY A 64 13.81 18.12 8.01
N LEU A 65 13.74 17.69 6.75
CA LEU A 65 14.65 18.11 5.66
C LEU A 65 13.89 18.80 4.52
N PRO A 66 14.56 19.63 3.70
CA PRO A 66 13.99 20.12 2.45
C PRO A 66 14.02 19.06 1.35
N VAL A 67 13.15 19.23 0.33
CA VAL A 67 13.16 18.42 -0.89
C VAL A 67 13.79 19.21 -2.03
N HIS A 68 14.72 18.58 -2.73
CA HIS A 68 15.28 19.06 -3.99
C HIS A 68 14.76 18.22 -5.16
N THR A 69 14.67 18.80 -6.36
CA THR A 69 14.26 18.07 -7.56
C THR A 69 15.38 18.03 -8.58
N ASP A 70 15.54 16.90 -9.27
CA ASP A 70 16.53 16.75 -10.34
C ASP A 70 15.91 15.97 -11.53
N PRO A 71 15.93 16.54 -12.77
CA PRO A 71 15.43 15.87 -13.97
C PRO A 71 16.11 14.53 -14.26
N ARG A 72 17.34 14.31 -13.79
CA ARG A 72 18.08 13.05 -13.90
C ARG A 72 17.49 11.92 -13.07
N LEU A 73 16.46 12.18 -12.26
CA LEU A 73 15.75 11.16 -11.47
C LEU A 73 14.44 10.70 -12.13
N ARG A 74 14.11 11.18 -13.35
CA ARG A 74 12.92 10.75 -14.08
C ARG A 74 12.97 9.29 -14.53
N GLU A 75 11.78 8.71 -14.73
CA GLU A 75 11.63 7.38 -15.30
C GLU A 75 12.20 7.30 -16.73
N ARG A 76 12.62 6.10 -17.14
CA ARG A 76 13.10 5.80 -18.50
C ARG A 76 12.12 6.27 -19.56
N MET A 77 10.84 5.92 -19.42
CA MET A 77 9.72 6.40 -20.22
C MET A 77 8.45 6.44 -19.37
N SER A 78 7.52 7.33 -19.68
CA SER A 78 6.25 7.46 -18.93
C SER A 78 5.07 7.43 -19.88
N TRP A 79 4.00 6.76 -19.46
CA TRP A 79 2.76 6.75 -20.22
C TRP A 79 1.93 7.99 -19.92
N ASP A 80 1.77 8.85 -20.92
CA ASP A 80 1.03 10.11 -20.83
C ASP A 80 -0.44 9.98 -21.26
N GLY A 81 -0.87 8.80 -21.71
CA GLY A 81 -2.22 8.56 -22.22
C GLY A 81 -2.42 8.89 -23.70
N SER A 82 -1.40 9.38 -24.41
CA SER A 82 -1.49 9.73 -25.84
C SER A 82 -1.59 8.50 -26.76
N GLN A 83 -1.21 7.33 -26.26
CA GLN A 83 -1.24 6.06 -26.98
C GLN A 83 -1.95 4.97 -26.18
N PRO A 84 -2.50 3.93 -26.84
CA PRO A 84 -3.04 2.77 -26.14
C PRO A 84 -2.02 2.14 -25.20
N PHE A 85 -2.48 1.72 -24.02
CA PHE A 85 -1.59 1.19 -22.98
C PHE A 85 -0.80 -0.05 -23.44
N ASP A 86 -1.40 -0.93 -24.25
CA ASP A 86 -0.72 -2.10 -24.80
C ASP A 86 0.45 -1.75 -25.74
N THR A 87 0.36 -0.62 -26.44
CA THR A 87 1.48 -0.12 -27.25
C THR A 87 2.63 0.33 -26.36
N PHE A 88 2.32 1.06 -25.28
CA PHE A 88 3.32 1.43 -24.27
C PHE A 88 3.98 0.19 -23.64
N GLN A 89 3.20 -0.82 -23.28
CA GLN A 89 3.72 -2.06 -22.69
C GLN A 89 4.67 -2.81 -23.64
N ARG A 90 4.36 -2.87 -24.94
CA ARG A 90 5.26 -3.49 -25.95
C ARG A 90 6.58 -2.73 -26.08
N GLU A 91 6.52 -1.41 -26.14
CA GLU A 91 7.72 -0.56 -26.17
C GLU A 91 8.56 -0.72 -24.90
N TRP A 92 7.91 -0.75 -23.73
CA TRP A 92 8.57 -1.00 -22.45
C TRP A 92 9.30 -2.34 -22.45
N ALA A 93 8.61 -3.43 -22.83
CA ALA A 93 9.17 -4.78 -22.87
C ALA A 93 10.36 -4.87 -23.85
N ARG A 94 10.24 -4.26 -25.03
CA ARG A 94 11.34 -4.22 -26.01
C ARG A 94 12.57 -3.52 -25.46
N SER A 95 12.40 -2.34 -24.87
CA SER A 95 13.52 -1.57 -24.31
C SER A 95 14.06 -2.16 -22.99
N THR A 96 13.30 -3.03 -22.30
CA THR A 96 13.81 -3.83 -21.18
C THR A 96 14.71 -4.98 -21.68
N ALA A 97 14.30 -5.64 -22.78
CA ALA A 97 15.03 -6.77 -23.36
C ALA A 97 16.30 -6.35 -24.11
N ASP A 98 16.20 -5.32 -24.94
CA ASP A 98 17.34 -4.69 -25.64
C ASP A 98 17.69 -3.39 -24.93
N ARG A 99 18.78 -3.40 -24.18
CA ARG A 99 19.18 -2.25 -23.34
C ARG A 99 19.63 -1.04 -24.13
N ASP A 100 20.05 -1.24 -25.38
CA ASP A 100 20.52 -0.19 -26.28
C ASP A 100 19.39 0.31 -27.19
N TYR A 101 18.24 -0.39 -27.22
CA TYR A 101 17.05 0.09 -27.90
C TYR A 101 16.49 1.34 -27.22
N ARG A 102 16.50 2.43 -28.00
CA ARG A 102 15.89 3.69 -27.60
C ARG A 102 14.44 3.75 -28.06
N PRO A 103 13.47 3.80 -27.14
CA PRO A 103 12.05 3.91 -27.48
C PRO A 103 11.76 5.26 -28.13
N LEU A 104 10.57 5.37 -28.76
CA LEU A 104 10.13 6.62 -29.39
C LEU A 104 10.09 7.79 -28.38
N TRP A 105 9.74 7.50 -27.13
CA TRP A 105 9.67 8.47 -26.04
C TRP A 105 10.52 7.99 -24.87
N GLY A 106 11.53 8.78 -24.50
CA GLY A 106 12.40 8.52 -23.35
C GLY A 106 13.82 8.09 -23.71
N ASP A 107 14.42 7.36 -22.79
CA ASP A 107 15.80 6.91 -22.85
C ASP A 107 15.87 5.40 -23.16
N SER A 108 17.00 4.94 -23.69
CA SER A 108 17.31 3.50 -23.62
C SER A 108 17.49 3.08 -22.14
N SER A 109 17.44 1.77 -21.85
CA SER A 109 17.74 1.27 -20.50
C SER A 109 19.14 1.69 -20.05
N ARG A 110 20.14 1.63 -20.96
CA ARG A 110 21.51 2.05 -20.65
C ARG A 110 21.59 3.54 -20.34
N ASP A 111 21.03 4.39 -21.19
CA ASP A 111 21.06 5.85 -20.99
C ASP A 111 20.35 6.27 -19.68
N ALA A 112 19.22 5.63 -19.36
CA ALA A 112 18.49 5.88 -18.11
C ALA A 112 19.32 5.50 -16.87
N GLY A 113 19.98 4.33 -16.91
CA GLY A 113 20.87 3.87 -15.87
C GLY A 113 22.11 4.75 -15.70
N ASP A 114 22.77 5.12 -16.81
CA ASP A 114 23.94 6.02 -16.81
C ASP A 114 23.60 7.41 -16.27
N ARG A 115 22.40 7.94 -16.61
CA ARG A 115 21.90 9.22 -16.10
C ARG A 115 21.73 9.21 -14.58
N LEU A 116 21.12 8.16 -14.03
CA LEU A 116 20.95 8.03 -12.58
C LEU A 116 22.31 7.75 -11.89
N ALA A 117 23.18 6.94 -12.50
CA ALA A 117 24.54 6.71 -12.00
C ALA A 117 25.38 7.99 -11.97
N GLY A 118 25.22 8.87 -12.96
CA GLY A 118 25.83 10.19 -13.00
C GLY A 118 25.42 11.07 -11.82
N PHE A 119 24.12 11.08 -11.48
CA PHE A 119 23.62 11.77 -10.28
C PHE A 119 24.25 11.21 -8.99
N LEU A 120 24.26 9.88 -8.81
CA LEU A 120 24.85 9.29 -7.59
C LEU A 120 26.34 9.58 -7.47
N ARG A 121 27.08 9.54 -8.58
CA ARG A 121 28.52 9.83 -8.59
C ARG A 121 28.82 11.29 -8.22
N GLU A 122 28.02 12.23 -8.72
CA GLU A 122 28.17 13.66 -8.37
C GLU A 122 28.00 13.90 -6.86
N HIS A 123 27.06 13.19 -6.23
CA HIS A 123 26.76 13.34 -4.81
C HIS A 123 27.52 12.34 -3.91
N ALA A 124 28.42 11.52 -4.46
CA ALA A 124 29.05 10.43 -3.71
C ALA A 124 30.02 10.94 -2.62
N GLU A 125 30.52 12.17 -2.76
CA GLU A 125 31.45 12.80 -1.81
C GLU A 125 30.74 13.72 -0.81
N ASP A 126 29.42 13.90 -0.94
CA ASP A 126 28.64 14.72 -0.02
C ASP A 126 28.66 14.15 1.41
N ARG A 127 28.51 15.05 2.39
CA ARG A 127 28.47 14.65 3.80
C ARG A 127 27.08 14.12 4.17
N GLY A 128 27.04 12.91 4.71
CA GLY A 128 25.82 12.25 5.18
C GLY A 128 25.21 11.31 4.15
N ASN A 129 24.01 10.82 4.44
CA ASN A 129 23.29 9.91 3.57
C ASN A 129 22.19 10.65 2.81
N THR A 130 21.84 10.14 1.63
CA THR A 130 20.92 10.81 0.71
C THR A 130 19.73 9.92 0.42
N VAL A 131 18.53 10.45 0.55
CA VAL A 131 17.31 9.80 0.04
C VAL A 131 17.06 10.30 -1.37
N VAL A 132 16.80 9.39 -2.30
CA VAL A 132 16.55 9.69 -3.70
C VAL A 132 15.25 9.02 -4.10
N VAL A 133 14.17 9.79 -4.22
CA VAL A 133 12.88 9.27 -4.65
C VAL A 133 12.80 9.29 -6.17
N SER A 134 12.61 8.11 -6.78
CA SER A 134 12.60 7.94 -8.23
C SER A 134 11.55 6.90 -8.66
N HIS A 135 11.85 6.12 -9.70
CA HIS A 135 10.93 5.20 -10.36
C HIS A 135 11.55 3.79 -10.52
N GLY A 136 10.69 2.79 -10.73
CA GLY A 136 11.08 1.40 -10.65
C GLY A 136 11.95 1.00 -11.83
N GLY A 137 11.58 1.42 -13.04
CA GLY A 137 12.34 1.11 -14.25
C GLY A 137 13.75 1.65 -14.19
N VAL A 138 13.91 2.95 -13.97
CA VAL A 138 15.22 3.60 -13.89
C VAL A 138 16.09 3.09 -12.73
N THR A 139 15.48 2.64 -11.62
CA THR A 139 16.23 2.01 -10.52
C THR A 139 16.78 0.64 -10.92
N VAL A 140 15.98 -0.17 -11.62
CA VAL A 140 16.45 -1.45 -12.19
C VAL A 140 17.54 -1.19 -13.24
N ASP A 141 17.35 -0.18 -14.10
CA ASP A 141 18.33 0.21 -15.12
C ASP A 141 19.67 0.64 -14.51
N LEU A 142 19.64 1.38 -13.38
CA LEU A 142 20.84 1.72 -12.59
C LEU A 142 21.55 0.46 -12.07
N VAL A 143 20.81 -0.47 -11.46
CA VAL A 143 21.39 -1.70 -10.91
C VAL A 143 22.09 -2.51 -12.00
N ARG A 144 21.43 -2.67 -13.16
CA ARG A 144 22.02 -3.32 -14.34
C ARG A 144 23.26 -2.61 -14.87
N THR A 145 23.33 -1.30 -14.69
CA THR A 145 24.45 -0.46 -15.16
C THR A 145 25.65 -0.55 -14.24
N LEU A 146 25.43 -0.51 -12.92
CA LEU A 146 26.51 -0.52 -11.93
C LEU A 146 27.00 -1.93 -11.55
N PHE A 147 26.10 -2.92 -11.58
CA PHE A 147 26.33 -4.25 -10.99
C PHE A 147 26.05 -5.40 -11.97
N GLY A 148 25.65 -5.11 -13.21
CA GLY A 148 25.23 -6.13 -14.17
C GLY A 148 23.88 -6.76 -13.82
N ASP A 149 23.58 -7.89 -14.48
CA ASP A 149 22.27 -8.55 -14.35
C ASP A 149 22.22 -9.59 -13.21
N GLU A 150 23.35 -9.85 -12.53
CA GLU A 150 23.43 -10.82 -11.42
C GLU A 150 22.43 -10.55 -10.29
N PRO A 151 22.21 -9.30 -9.81
CA PRO A 151 21.20 -9.02 -8.77
C PRO A 151 19.75 -9.31 -9.18
N LEU A 152 19.50 -9.53 -10.47
CA LEU A 152 18.18 -9.86 -11.02
C LEU A 152 17.99 -11.36 -11.29
N ALA A 153 19.05 -12.17 -11.18
CA ALA A 153 19.01 -13.59 -11.55
C ALA A 153 17.94 -14.37 -10.80
N ASP A 154 17.83 -14.13 -9.49
CA ASP A 154 16.84 -14.77 -8.61
C ASP A 154 15.54 -13.97 -8.46
N ARG A 155 15.45 -12.78 -9.08
CA ARG A 155 14.30 -11.86 -8.98
C ARG A 155 13.89 -11.31 -10.37
N PRO A 156 13.71 -12.17 -11.41
CA PRO A 156 13.40 -11.71 -12.77
C PRO A 156 12.05 -10.98 -12.86
N GLU A 157 11.17 -11.15 -11.87
CA GLU A 157 9.90 -10.43 -11.77
C GLU A 157 10.08 -8.91 -11.64
N LEU A 158 11.23 -8.42 -11.15
CA LEU A 158 11.49 -6.97 -11.10
C LEU A 158 11.58 -6.34 -12.50
N LEU A 159 11.93 -7.13 -13.53
CA LEU A 159 11.95 -6.69 -14.93
C LEU A 159 10.56 -6.69 -15.58
N THR A 160 9.66 -7.54 -15.11
CA THR A 160 8.37 -7.81 -15.76
C THR A 160 7.18 -7.20 -15.01
N ARG A 161 7.15 -7.33 -13.68
CA ARG A 161 6.13 -6.80 -12.78
C ARG A 161 6.52 -5.44 -12.18
N GLY A 162 7.81 -5.13 -12.19
CA GLY A 162 8.35 -3.87 -11.68
C GLY A 162 8.68 -3.90 -10.19
N VAL A 163 9.11 -2.75 -9.69
CA VAL A 163 9.55 -2.53 -8.31
C VAL A 163 8.37 -2.07 -7.47
N ALA A 164 8.18 -2.69 -6.29
CA ALA A 164 7.08 -2.38 -5.39
C ALA A 164 7.12 -0.92 -4.89
N PRO A 165 5.96 -0.24 -4.72
CA PRO A 165 5.88 1.11 -4.18
C PRO A 165 6.65 1.27 -2.87
N CYS A 166 7.38 2.38 -2.71
CA CYS A 166 8.19 2.69 -1.51
C CYS A 166 9.22 1.64 -1.09
N SER A 167 9.54 0.67 -1.95
CA SER A 167 10.70 -0.20 -1.71
C SER A 167 12.01 0.59 -1.79
N LEU A 168 13.00 0.11 -1.04
CA LEU A 168 14.32 0.69 -0.85
C LEU A 168 15.37 -0.10 -1.63
N THR A 169 16.16 0.63 -2.42
CA THR A 169 17.41 0.13 -2.97
C THR A 169 18.55 0.93 -2.36
N THR A 170 19.46 0.25 -1.66
CA THR A 170 20.53 0.89 -0.91
C THR A 170 21.85 0.73 -1.67
N VAL A 171 22.42 1.84 -2.13
CA VAL A 171 23.74 1.88 -2.79
C VAL A 171 24.70 2.64 -1.90
N ARG A 172 25.83 2.03 -1.57
CA ARG A 172 26.89 2.66 -0.77
C ARG A 172 28.07 3.00 -1.65
N TYR A 173 28.69 4.15 -1.43
CA TYR A 173 29.94 4.56 -2.07
C TYR A 173 31.07 4.61 -1.06
N ALA A 174 32.12 3.82 -1.31
CA ALA A 174 33.41 3.92 -0.63
C ALA A 174 34.46 4.27 -1.69
N ASP A 175 35.15 5.41 -1.53
CA ASP A 175 36.16 5.91 -2.47
C ASP A 175 35.70 5.86 -3.94
N ALA A 176 34.53 6.46 -4.20
CA ALA A 176 33.83 6.48 -5.49
C ALA A 176 33.42 5.11 -6.08
N THR A 177 33.61 4.01 -5.35
CA THR A 177 33.22 2.67 -5.78
C THR A 177 31.84 2.32 -5.21
N PRO A 178 30.84 2.04 -6.05
CA PRO A 178 29.50 1.67 -5.59
C PRO A 178 29.44 0.19 -5.16
N THR A 179 28.67 -0.09 -4.11
CA THR A 179 28.27 -1.45 -3.70
C THR A 179 26.76 -1.47 -3.46
N LEU A 180 26.10 -2.56 -3.86
CA LEU A 180 24.68 -2.79 -3.64
C LEU A 180 24.47 -3.51 -2.30
N ASP A 181 23.79 -2.87 -1.36
CA ASP A 181 23.52 -3.41 -0.02
C ASP A 181 22.12 -4.04 0.05
N GLN A 182 21.13 -3.38 -0.58
CA GLN A 182 19.75 -3.86 -0.67
C GLN A 182 19.18 -3.51 -2.03
N PHE A 183 18.33 -4.37 -2.59
CA PHE A 183 17.67 -4.14 -3.87
C PHE A 183 16.17 -4.41 -3.76
N ALA A 184 15.37 -3.38 -4.04
CA ALA A 184 13.91 -3.41 -4.00
C ALA A 184 13.35 -4.02 -2.68
N ASP A 185 13.94 -3.65 -1.54
CA ASP A 185 13.53 -4.11 -0.21
C ASP A 185 12.31 -3.34 0.30
N ASP A 186 11.22 -4.03 0.58
CA ASP A 186 9.96 -3.47 1.08
C ASP A 186 9.62 -3.95 2.49
N ARG A 187 10.54 -4.64 3.18
CA ARG A 187 10.28 -5.26 4.48
C ARG A 187 9.90 -4.25 5.56
N HIS A 188 10.36 -3.00 5.45
CA HIS A 188 9.95 -1.93 6.37
C HIS A 188 8.46 -1.60 6.27
N LEU A 189 7.84 -1.86 5.12
CA LEU A 189 6.39 -1.74 4.95
C LEU A 189 5.64 -2.89 5.63
N SER A 190 6.32 -4.03 5.83
CA SER A 190 5.80 -5.25 6.47
C SER A 190 6.13 -5.37 7.97
N THR A 191 6.86 -4.41 8.57
CA THR A 191 7.27 -4.55 9.98
C THR A 191 6.11 -4.39 10.99
N PRO A 192 5.99 -5.30 11.98
CA PRO A 192 4.98 -5.25 13.04
C PRO A 192 5.22 -4.14 14.10
N GLU A 193 6.40 -3.50 14.09
CA GLU A 193 6.78 -2.40 14.99
C GLU A 193 6.86 -1.04 14.27
N ALA A 194 6.07 -0.83 13.21
CA ALA A 194 5.91 0.50 12.64
C ALA A 194 5.34 1.46 13.70
N PRO A 195 5.75 2.76 13.73
CA PRO A 195 5.13 3.73 14.62
C PRO A 195 3.61 3.75 14.40
N THR A 196 2.91 3.21 15.38
CA THR A 196 1.47 3.31 15.57
C THR A 196 1.15 4.77 15.81
N GLY A 197 0.81 5.52 14.75
CA GLY A 197 0.61 6.94 14.96
C GLY A 197 -0.05 7.79 13.89
N ALA A 198 -0.48 7.29 12.72
CA ALA A 198 -1.01 8.23 11.72
C ALA A 198 -2.37 7.91 11.09
N PHE A 199 -2.74 6.68 10.72
CA PHE A 199 -3.95 6.52 9.87
C PHE A 199 -4.98 5.46 10.27
N THR A 200 -4.98 5.03 11.53
CA THR A 200 -6.13 4.32 12.15
C THR A 200 -6.46 4.83 13.56
N HIS A 201 -5.89 5.96 13.97
CA HIS A 201 -6.10 6.56 15.30
C HIS A 201 -7.01 7.78 15.32
N GLN A 202 -7.54 8.18 14.16
CA GLN A 202 -8.06 9.52 14.06
C GLN A 202 -9.58 9.62 14.08
N VAL A 203 -10.33 8.53 13.82
CA VAL A 203 -11.75 8.49 14.18
C VAL A 203 -11.86 8.54 15.71
N GLY A 204 -12.35 9.66 16.24
CA GLY A 204 -12.53 9.87 17.68
C GLY A 204 -13.13 8.63 18.35
N GLY A 205 -12.46 8.12 19.39
CA GLY A 205 -12.91 6.93 20.13
C GLY A 205 -12.45 5.57 19.57
N TYR A 206 -12.07 5.45 18.29
CA TYR A 206 -11.64 4.16 17.72
C TYR A 206 -10.28 3.71 18.29
N ARG A 207 -10.22 2.47 18.78
CA ARG A 207 -8.99 1.87 19.35
C ARG A 207 -8.82 0.45 18.81
N PRO A 208 -8.35 0.29 17.57
CA PRO A 208 -8.24 -1.02 16.95
C PRO A 208 -7.18 -1.89 17.64
N ARG A 209 -7.47 -3.19 17.73
CA ARG A 209 -6.53 -4.24 18.11
C ARG A 209 -6.36 -5.17 16.92
N TRP A 210 -5.16 -5.17 16.33
CA TRP A 210 -4.86 -5.97 15.15
C TRP A 210 -4.61 -7.43 15.51
N LEU A 211 -5.29 -8.31 14.80
CA LEU A 211 -5.21 -9.77 14.86
C LEU A 211 -4.92 -10.29 13.46
N TYR A 212 -4.22 -11.42 13.38
CA TYR A 212 -3.56 -11.86 12.14
C TYR A 212 -4.07 -13.20 11.63
N THR A 213 -4.70 -13.99 12.49
CA THR A 213 -5.22 -15.32 12.13
C THR A 213 -6.63 -15.51 12.61
N ALA A 214 -7.36 -16.42 11.97
CA ALA A 214 -8.69 -16.84 12.41
C ALA A 214 -8.66 -17.38 13.84
N ARG A 215 -7.58 -18.08 14.23
CA ARG A 215 -7.41 -18.58 15.60
C ARG A 215 -7.33 -17.43 16.60
N GLU A 216 -6.50 -16.43 16.35
CA GLU A 216 -6.40 -15.26 17.24
C GLU A 216 -7.72 -14.52 17.36
N ILE A 217 -8.46 -14.37 16.26
CA ILE A 217 -9.78 -13.75 16.26
C ILE A 217 -10.78 -14.57 17.07
N LEU A 218 -10.79 -15.89 16.92
CA LEU A 218 -11.68 -16.77 17.68
C LEU A 218 -11.33 -16.77 19.18
N ASP A 219 -10.05 -16.79 19.52
CA ASP A 219 -9.57 -16.75 20.91
C ASP A 219 -10.02 -15.44 21.62
N VAL A 220 -10.12 -14.32 20.91
CA VAL A 220 -10.49 -13.01 21.48
C VAL A 220 -11.99 -12.71 21.35
N HIS A 221 -12.60 -13.05 20.22
CA HIS A 221 -13.95 -12.59 19.84
C HIS A 221 -14.93 -13.72 19.53
N GLY A 222 -14.50 -14.98 19.49
CA GLY A 222 -15.28 -16.12 18.99
C GLY A 222 -16.66 -16.26 19.64
N GLU A 223 -16.74 -16.21 20.97
CA GLU A 223 -18.03 -16.29 21.68
C GLU A 223 -18.99 -15.16 21.28
N ARG A 224 -18.49 -13.94 21.13
CA ARG A 224 -19.33 -12.78 20.80
C ARG A 224 -19.75 -12.78 19.34
N LEU A 225 -18.86 -13.20 18.44
CA LEU A 225 -19.17 -13.44 17.03
C LEU A 225 -20.25 -14.52 16.86
N ALA A 226 -20.15 -15.63 17.61
CA ALA A 226 -21.14 -16.71 17.57
C ALA A 226 -22.54 -16.22 17.98
N ARG A 227 -22.62 -15.31 18.95
CA ARG A 227 -23.89 -14.69 19.39
C ARG A 227 -24.56 -13.80 18.35
N LEU A 228 -23.89 -13.45 17.24
CA LEU A 228 -24.50 -12.73 16.14
C LEU A 228 -25.42 -13.62 15.30
N ALA A 229 -25.25 -14.95 15.34
CA ALA A 229 -26.09 -15.88 14.60
C ALA A 229 -27.57 -15.70 14.96
N GLY A 230 -28.41 -15.59 13.94
CA GLY A 230 -29.86 -15.35 14.05
C GLY A 230 -30.26 -13.89 14.27
N ARG A 231 -29.32 -12.98 14.55
CA ARG A 231 -29.63 -11.55 14.72
C ARG A 231 -29.74 -10.86 13.36
N PRO A 232 -30.79 -10.04 13.12
CA PRO A 232 -30.86 -9.25 11.90
C PRO A 232 -29.80 -8.16 11.89
N LEU A 233 -29.21 -7.91 10.71
CA LEU A 233 -28.38 -6.74 10.44
C LEU A 233 -29.31 -5.53 10.25
N GLU A 234 -29.33 -4.59 11.19
CA GLU A 234 -30.24 -3.43 11.16
C GLU A 234 -29.70 -2.30 10.28
N HIS A 235 -28.40 -2.02 10.39
CA HIS A 235 -27.72 -0.97 9.64
C HIS A 235 -26.25 -1.30 9.42
N THR A 236 -25.67 -0.68 8.40
CA THR A 236 -24.24 -0.64 8.16
C THR A 236 -23.78 0.79 8.05
N TRP A 237 -22.61 1.12 8.60
CA TRP A 237 -22.03 2.45 8.47
C TRP A 237 -20.60 2.39 7.98
N VAL A 238 -20.26 3.33 7.11
CA VAL A 238 -18.91 3.52 6.58
C VAL A 238 -18.51 4.99 6.60
N LEU A 239 -17.20 5.24 6.65
CA LEU A 239 -16.67 6.57 6.42
C LEU A 239 -16.76 6.92 4.94
N TRP A 240 -17.22 8.13 4.66
CA TRP A 240 -17.39 8.65 3.31
C TRP A 240 -16.55 9.91 3.14
N ASP A 241 -15.73 9.95 2.10
CA ASP A 241 -15.01 11.15 1.71
C ASP A 241 -15.97 12.10 0.99
N ARG A 242 -16.22 13.27 1.59
CA ARG A 242 -17.16 14.26 1.04
C ARG A 242 -16.62 15.02 -0.15
N ASP A 243 -15.31 15.09 -0.30
CA ASP A 243 -14.67 15.83 -1.39
C ASP A 243 -14.55 14.97 -2.64
N LEU A 244 -14.27 13.67 -2.46
CA LEU A 244 -14.22 12.69 -3.55
C LEU A 244 -15.58 12.04 -3.86
N ASP A 245 -16.54 12.18 -2.95
CA ASP A 245 -17.84 11.49 -2.95
C ASP A 245 -17.71 9.98 -3.16
N GLU A 246 -16.85 9.36 -2.36
CA GLU A 246 -16.61 7.91 -2.39
C GLU A 246 -16.41 7.32 -0.99
N TRP A 247 -16.50 6.00 -0.91
CA TRP A 247 -16.22 5.26 0.32
C TRP A 247 -14.73 5.36 0.67
N TYR A 248 -14.45 5.83 1.89
CA TYR A 248 -13.10 5.83 2.45
C TYR A 248 -12.77 4.44 3.03
N SER A 249 -12.21 3.57 2.18
CA SER A 249 -11.99 2.15 2.46
C SER A 249 -10.92 1.84 3.53
N GLU A 250 -10.12 2.84 3.93
CA GLU A 250 -9.18 2.71 5.06
C GLU A 250 -9.89 2.82 6.42
N GLY A 251 -11.11 3.37 6.43
CA GLY A 251 -11.92 3.51 7.63
C GLY A 251 -12.54 2.19 8.09
N PRO A 252 -12.95 2.10 9.37
CA PRO A 252 -13.71 0.96 9.86
C PRO A 252 -15.08 0.86 9.18
N VAL A 253 -15.58 -0.37 9.06
CA VAL A 253 -16.95 -0.70 8.67
C VAL A 253 -17.69 -1.13 9.93
N VAL A 254 -18.81 -0.48 10.21
CA VAL A 254 -19.65 -0.77 11.37
C VAL A 254 -20.86 -1.57 10.91
N PHE A 255 -21.09 -2.71 11.54
CA PHE A 255 -22.24 -3.59 11.35
C PHE A 255 -23.11 -3.51 12.61
N GLN A 256 -24.27 -2.89 12.50
CA GLN A 256 -25.26 -2.84 13.57
C GLN A 256 -26.18 -4.05 13.46
N PHE A 257 -25.95 -5.08 14.27
CA PHE A 257 -26.90 -6.17 14.45
C PHE A 257 -27.85 -5.83 15.60
N ALA A 258 -29.01 -6.48 15.65
CA ALA A 258 -29.96 -6.29 16.76
C ALA A 258 -29.28 -6.49 18.13
N GLY A 259 -29.13 -5.39 18.88
CA GLY A 259 -28.55 -5.38 20.22
C GLY A 259 -27.03 -5.59 20.33
N GLU A 260 -26.27 -5.61 19.23
CA GLU A 260 -24.81 -5.73 19.21
C GLU A 260 -24.23 -4.94 18.03
N ARG A 261 -23.23 -4.08 18.27
CA ARG A 261 -22.51 -3.36 17.20
C ARG A 261 -21.13 -3.95 17.01
N LEU A 262 -20.87 -4.51 15.84
CA LEU A 262 -19.56 -5.01 15.43
C LEU A 262 -18.86 -3.97 14.56
N THR A 263 -17.68 -3.55 14.96
CA THR A 263 -16.79 -2.75 14.12
C THR A 263 -15.70 -3.66 13.57
N ALA A 264 -15.48 -3.65 12.26
CA ALA A 264 -14.43 -4.40 11.60
C ALA A 264 -13.58 -3.49 10.71
N CYS A 265 -12.27 -3.70 10.71
CA CYS A 265 -11.36 -2.95 9.86
C CYS A 265 -10.18 -3.82 9.46
N HIS A 266 -9.85 -3.83 8.17
CA HIS A 266 -8.60 -4.34 7.65
C HIS A 266 -7.57 -3.22 7.50
N ARG A 267 -6.32 -3.56 7.74
CA ARG A 267 -5.17 -2.70 7.51
C ARG A 267 -4.00 -3.56 7.12
N ARG A 268 -3.26 -3.23 6.05
CA ARG A 268 -2.12 -4.02 5.53
C ARG A 268 -2.48 -5.48 5.26
N THR A 269 -1.65 -6.20 4.52
CA THR A 269 -1.93 -7.62 4.26
C THR A 269 -1.92 -8.42 5.56
N GLY A 270 -3.02 -9.14 5.84
CA GLY A 270 -3.09 -10.06 6.97
C GLY A 270 -3.47 -9.44 8.32
N GLU A 271 -3.84 -8.16 8.41
CA GLU A 271 -4.35 -7.60 9.68
C GLU A 271 -5.86 -7.35 9.61
N CYS A 272 -6.54 -7.71 10.70
CA CYS A 272 -7.95 -7.45 10.95
C CYS A 272 -8.12 -6.98 12.40
N SER A 273 -8.85 -5.90 12.61
CA SER A 273 -9.29 -5.47 13.93
C SER A 273 -10.80 -5.66 14.04
N LEU A 274 -11.23 -6.30 15.13
CA LEU A 274 -12.62 -6.36 15.55
C LEU A 274 -12.79 -5.64 16.88
N SER A 275 -13.83 -4.84 16.99
CA SER A 275 -14.21 -4.18 18.23
C SER A 275 -15.72 -4.05 18.30
N TRP A 276 -16.20 -3.65 19.47
CA TRP A 276 -17.60 -3.76 19.80
C TRP A 276 -18.08 -2.54 20.55
N ASP A 277 -19.16 -1.94 20.08
CA ASP A 277 -19.81 -0.75 20.66
C ASP A 277 -18.84 0.42 20.93
N ASP A 278 -17.72 0.47 20.22
CA ASP A 278 -16.63 1.42 20.43
C ASP A 278 -16.77 2.69 19.59
N LEU A 279 -17.51 2.60 18.50
CA LEU A 279 -17.83 3.70 17.60
C LEU A 279 -19.32 3.99 17.60
N ASP A 280 -19.66 5.27 17.78
CA ASP A 280 -20.99 5.80 17.55
C ASP A 280 -21.05 6.58 16.22
N PRO A 281 -21.54 5.97 15.14
CA PRO A 281 -21.63 6.62 13.84
C PRO A 281 -22.79 7.61 13.72
N THR A 282 -23.52 7.86 14.81
CA THR A 282 -24.42 9.02 14.92
C THR A 282 -23.67 10.29 15.34
N GLU A 283 -22.46 10.17 15.87
CA GLU A 283 -21.61 11.31 16.20
C GLU A 283 -20.81 11.81 14.99
N PRO A 284 -20.42 13.10 14.97
CA PRO A 284 -19.53 13.64 13.94
C PRO A 284 -18.21 12.88 13.88
N VAL A 285 -17.68 12.70 12.67
CA VAL A 285 -16.34 12.15 12.47
C VAL A 285 -15.32 13.23 12.81
N ASP A 286 -14.59 13.04 13.91
CA ASP A 286 -13.26 13.62 14.04
C ASP A 286 -12.34 12.75 13.19
N ALA A 287 -11.68 13.33 12.17
CA ALA A 287 -10.78 12.60 11.29
C ALA A 287 -9.32 12.83 11.64
N GLY A 288 -9.00 13.65 12.66
CA GLY A 288 -7.65 13.99 13.12
C GLY A 288 -6.69 14.60 12.06
N ASP A 289 -7.15 14.72 10.83
CA ASP A 289 -6.48 15.31 9.67
C ASP A 289 -7.46 16.31 9.05
N GLU A 290 -7.14 17.61 9.15
CA GLU A 290 -7.97 18.69 8.63
C GLU A 290 -8.13 18.64 7.09
N SER A 291 -7.27 17.89 6.39
CA SER A 291 -7.37 17.69 4.94
C SER A 291 -8.41 16.64 4.54
N LEU A 292 -8.87 15.81 5.47
CA LEU A 292 -9.87 14.77 5.22
C LEU A 292 -11.26 15.21 5.68
N ARG A 293 -12.18 15.41 4.73
CA ARG A 293 -13.57 15.76 5.03
C ARG A 293 -14.46 14.53 5.07
N LEU A 294 -14.35 13.76 6.15
CA LEU A 294 -15.09 12.51 6.32
C LEU A 294 -16.46 12.71 6.98
N CYS A 295 -17.43 11.86 6.65
CA CYS A 295 -18.67 11.69 7.41
C CYS A 295 -19.14 10.24 7.40
N TRP A 296 -19.97 9.85 8.38
CA TRP A 296 -20.64 8.56 8.35
C TRP A 296 -21.74 8.55 7.28
N ARG A 297 -21.82 7.45 6.52
CA ARG A 297 -22.96 7.14 5.64
C ARG A 297 -23.51 5.76 5.95
N ALA A 298 -24.84 5.68 6.08
CA ALA A 298 -25.56 4.46 6.38
C ALA A 298 -26.02 3.76 5.11
N ASP A 299 -25.82 2.44 5.02
CA ASP A 299 -26.46 1.54 4.04
C ASP A 299 -26.23 1.94 2.57
N VAL A 300 -25.09 2.57 2.28
CA VAL A 300 -24.75 3.10 0.94
C VAL A 300 -24.00 2.12 0.05
N LEU A 301 -23.44 1.04 0.61
CA LEU A 301 -22.60 0.12 -0.15
C LEU A 301 -23.44 -0.98 -0.83
N PRO A 302 -23.37 -1.12 -2.17
CA PRO A 302 -24.22 -2.05 -2.91
C PRO A 302 -24.18 -3.51 -2.45
N PRO A 303 -23.03 -4.09 -2.01
CA PRO A 303 -23.02 -5.45 -1.49
C PRO A 303 -23.78 -5.63 -0.18
N LEU A 304 -23.90 -4.58 0.65
CA LEU A 304 -24.51 -4.63 1.97
C LEU A 304 -26.00 -4.32 1.96
N ALA A 305 -26.46 -3.44 1.05
CA ALA A 305 -27.86 -3.01 1.00
C ALA A 305 -28.88 -4.18 0.96
N PRO A 306 -28.67 -5.29 0.21
CA PRO A 306 -29.63 -6.38 0.16
C PRO A 306 -29.74 -7.23 1.43
N VAL A 307 -28.75 -7.18 2.33
CA VAL A 307 -28.72 -8.01 3.55
C VAL A 307 -29.21 -7.29 4.80
N VAL A 308 -29.46 -5.97 4.69
CA VAL A 308 -30.07 -5.19 5.76
C VAL A 308 -31.50 -5.71 6.02
N GLY A 309 -31.81 -5.95 7.29
CA GLY A 309 -33.04 -6.57 7.79
C GLY A 309 -33.01 -8.10 7.85
N HIS A 310 -31.95 -8.75 7.36
CA HIS A 310 -31.87 -10.21 7.33
C HIS A 310 -31.00 -10.79 8.46
N PRO A 311 -31.41 -11.95 9.03
CA PRO A 311 -30.66 -12.60 10.10
C PRO A 311 -29.35 -13.18 9.58
N LEU A 312 -28.27 -12.95 10.32
CA LEU A 312 -26.99 -13.61 10.04
C LEU A 312 -27.16 -15.13 10.24
N ARG A 313 -26.83 -15.92 9.21
CA ARG A 313 -26.91 -17.39 9.28
C ARG A 313 -25.59 -18.02 9.65
N LEU A 314 -24.49 -17.44 9.17
CA LEU A 314 -23.15 -17.90 9.46
C LEU A 314 -22.16 -16.75 9.37
N LEU A 315 -21.03 -16.94 10.03
CA LEU A 315 -19.85 -16.12 9.85
C LEU A 315 -18.64 -17.04 9.65
N ASP A 316 -17.94 -16.87 8.53
CA ASP A 316 -16.68 -17.54 8.25
C ASP A 316 -15.53 -16.53 8.31
N LEU A 317 -14.46 -16.86 9.02
CA LEU A 317 -13.18 -16.15 8.94
C LEU A 317 -12.41 -16.70 7.74
N VAL A 318 -12.04 -15.83 6.80
CA VAL A 318 -11.34 -16.22 5.57
C VAL A 318 -9.86 -16.00 5.76
N GLU A 319 -9.06 -17.04 5.52
CA GLU A 319 -7.61 -16.95 5.53
C GLU A 319 -7.03 -17.34 4.18
N ASP A 320 -5.99 -16.60 3.79
CA ASP A 320 -5.15 -16.92 2.63
C ASP A 320 -3.79 -17.45 3.10
N GLY A 321 -3.34 -18.51 2.45
CA GLY A 321 -2.07 -19.16 2.71
C GLY A 321 -0.97 -18.62 1.79
N ASP A 322 0.22 -18.38 2.34
CA ASP A 322 1.40 -18.06 1.54
C ASP A 322 2.18 -19.34 1.15
N PRO A 323 3.12 -19.26 0.18
CA PRO A 323 3.95 -20.41 -0.21
C PRO A 323 4.84 -20.98 0.92
N ASP A 324 5.07 -20.22 1.99
CA ASP A 324 5.82 -20.65 3.18
C ASP A 324 4.95 -21.41 4.19
N GLY A 325 3.66 -21.59 3.90
CA GLY A 325 2.70 -22.33 4.72
C GLY A 325 2.10 -21.51 5.88
N ARG A 326 2.31 -20.19 5.91
CA ARG A 326 1.64 -19.30 6.86
C ARG A 326 0.24 -18.97 6.36
N TRP A 327 -0.70 -18.84 7.30
CA TRP A 327 -2.08 -18.47 7.02
C TRP A 327 -2.37 -17.14 7.69
N LEU A 328 -2.91 -16.19 6.94
CA LEU A 328 -3.24 -14.85 7.43
C LEU A 328 -4.70 -14.53 7.16
N ILE A 329 -5.33 -13.80 8.07
CA ILE A 329 -6.70 -13.33 7.91
C ILE A 329 -6.79 -12.41 6.68
N SER A 330 -7.68 -12.75 5.77
CA SER A 330 -7.92 -11.98 4.54
C SER A 330 -9.37 -11.56 4.37
N GLY A 331 -10.27 -11.99 5.27
CA GLY A 331 -11.62 -11.45 5.29
C GLY A 331 -12.56 -12.06 6.32
N LEU A 332 -13.76 -11.50 6.35
CA LEU A 332 -14.92 -11.94 7.12
C LEU A 332 -16.06 -12.18 6.13
N ASP A 333 -16.57 -13.41 6.05
CA ASP A 333 -17.71 -13.76 5.20
C ASP A 333 -18.97 -13.92 6.06
N PHE A 334 -19.85 -12.93 5.94
CA PHE A 334 -21.17 -12.89 6.55
C PHE A 334 -22.16 -13.57 5.61
N GLY A 335 -22.61 -14.76 5.97
CA GLY A 335 -23.63 -15.48 5.19
C GLY A 335 -25.03 -15.22 5.73
N PHE A 336 -25.91 -14.77 4.84
CA PHE A 336 -27.36 -14.66 5.03
C PHE A 336 -28.05 -15.73 4.17
N ASP A 337 -29.39 -15.85 4.20
CA ASP A 337 -30.11 -16.90 3.45
C ASP A 337 -29.80 -16.87 1.92
N ASP A 338 -29.58 -15.67 1.35
CA ASP A 338 -28.92 -15.30 0.08
C ASP A 338 -29.11 -13.77 -0.04
N PRO A 339 -28.08 -12.88 -0.15
CA PRO A 339 -26.67 -13.12 -0.48
C PRO A 339 -25.69 -13.22 0.70
N HIS A 340 -24.45 -13.60 0.37
CA HIS A 340 -23.29 -13.44 1.26
C HIS A 340 -22.66 -12.05 1.10
N VAL A 341 -22.04 -11.56 2.17
CA VAL A 341 -21.18 -10.38 2.11
C VAL A 341 -19.82 -10.68 2.68
N VAL A 342 -18.78 -10.48 1.87
CA VAL A 342 -17.40 -10.63 2.30
C VAL A 342 -16.78 -9.26 2.48
N LEU A 343 -16.39 -8.93 3.71
CA LEU A 343 -15.46 -7.85 4.00
C LEU A 343 -14.05 -8.43 3.87
N ALA A 344 -13.34 -8.10 2.80
CA ALA A 344 -12.02 -8.63 2.50
C ALA A 344 -10.93 -7.58 2.70
N ASN A 345 -9.72 -8.07 2.91
CA ASN A 345 -8.49 -7.32 2.82
C ASN A 345 -7.97 -7.39 1.38
N VAL A 346 -8.00 -6.26 0.67
CA VAL A 346 -7.44 -6.16 -0.69
C VAL A 346 -6.40 -5.06 -0.66
N ASP A 347 -5.15 -5.43 -0.93
CA ASP A 347 -3.98 -4.53 -0.90
C ASP A 347 -3.85 -3.72 0.40
N GLY A 348 -4.32 -4.27 1.53
CA GLY A 348 -4.25 -3.62 2.84
C GLY A 348 -5.41 -2.68 3.17
N HIS A 349 -6.50 -2.72 2.40
CA HIS A 349 -7.72 -1.94 2.58
C HIS A 349 -8.95 -2.81 2.70
N ASN A 350 -10.04 -2.25 3.24
CA ASN A 350 -11.34 -2.91 3.18
C ASN A 350 -11.85 -2.95 1.74
N ALA A 351 -12.33 -4.12 1.33
CA ALA A 351 -13.11 -4.31 0.11
C ALA A 351 -14.37 -5.12 0.44
N LEU A 352 -15.46 -4.87 -0.28
CA LEU A 352 -16.72 -5.59 -0.08
C LEU A 352 -17.15 -6.31 -1.36
N SER A 353 -17.51 -7.57 -1.23
CA SER A 353 -18.10 -8.34 -2.33
C SER A 353 -19.38 -9.06 -1.89
N GLY A 354 -20.40 -9.05 -2.76
CA GLY A 354 -21.66 -9.78 -2.54
C GLY A 354 -21.58 -11.27 -2.89
N ARG A 355 -20.37 -11.79 -3.10
CA ARG A 355 -20.09 -13.19 -3.43
C ARG A 355 -18.80 -13.62 -2.74
N PRO A 356 -18.69 -14.90 -2.36
CA PRO A 356 -17.42 -15.55 -2.08
C PRO A 356 -16.39 -15.22 -3.15
N THR A 357 -15.26 -14.65 -2.78
CA THR A 357 -14.15 -14.40 -3.69
C THR A 357 -13.52 -15.73 -4.13
N ALA A 358 -13.65 -16.07 -5.42
CA ALA A 358 -12.95 -17.19 -6.03
C ALA A 358 -11.52 -16.75 -6.39
N GLY A 359 -10.51 -17.30 -5.72
CA GLY A 359 -9.09 -16.96 -5.93
C GLY A 359 -8.24 -18.21 -6.15
N SER A 360 -7.15 -18.05 -6.89
CA SER A 360 -6.20 -19.10 -7.34
C SER A 360 -5.06 -19.40 -6.35
N GLU A 361 -5.31 -19.25 -5.05
CA GLU A 361 -4.33 -19.46 -3.97
C GLU A 361 -4.94 -20.40 -2.90
N PRO A 362 -4.14 -21.06 -2.03
CA PRO A 362 -4.69 -21.86 -0.95
C PRO A 362 -5.48 -20.95 0.02
N ARG A 363 -6.80 -21.01 -0.08
CA ARG A 363 -7.76 -20.26 0.75
C ARG A 363 -8.54 -21.22 1.61
N ARG A 364 -8.77 -20.87 2.88
CA ARG A 364 -9.64 -21.64 3.77
C ARG A 364 -10.62 -20.74 4.51
N ARG A 365 -11.69 -21.37 4.98
CA ARG A 365 -12.74 -20.74 5.79
C ARG A 365 -12.80 -21.42 7.13
N VAL A 366 -12.72 -20.64 8.19
CA VAL A 366 -12.85 -21.10 9.55
C VAL A 366 -14.20 -20.62 10.08
N ARG A 367 -15.12 -21.56 10.26
CA ARG A 367 -16.48 -21.29 10.76
C ARG A 367 -16.42 -20.77 12.19
N VAL A 368 -17.08 -19.63 12.45
CA VAL A 368 -17.43 -19.23 13.80
C VAL A 368 -18.56 -20.17 14.26
N SER A 369 -18.25 -21.01 15.25
CA SER A 369 -19.10 -22.11 15.76
C SER A 369 -20.27 -21.65 16.62
#